data_AF-A0A411WH04-F1
#
_entry.id   AF-A0A411WH04-F1
#
_cell.length_a   1.000
_cell.length_b   1.000
_cell.length_c   1.000
_cell.angle_alpha   90.00
_cell.angle_beta   90.00
_cell.angle_gamma   90.00
#
_symmetry.space_group_name_H-M   'P 1'
#
loop_
_entity.id
_entity.type
_entity.pdbx_description
1 polymer ?
#
loop_
_entity_poly.entity_id
_entity_poly.type
_entity_poly.pdbx_seq_one_letter_code
_entity_poly.pdbx_strand_id
1 'polypeptide(L)' 'MNELFSKLEAISKDGASVIVKIDGERWSDEPSRPFTVLIFGGPLTNETSFRIDSDNLKEAIEEGIAYYKNNFN' A
#
# COMPACT_ATOMS: atom_id res chain seq x y z
N MET A 1 -13.03 0.87 6.16
CA MET A 1 -12.11 1.85 5.55
C MET A 1 -11.40 2.72 6.58
N ASN A 2 -12.09 3.42 7.48
CA ASN A 2 -11.44 4.28 8.49
C ASN A 2 -10.33 3.57 9.29
N GLU A 3 -10.59 2.34 9.75
CA GLU A 3 -9.59 1.54 10.48
C GLU A 3 -8.34 1.23 9.65
N LEU A 4 -8.48 0.98 8.35
CA LEU A 4 -7.36 0.71 7.45
C LEU A 4 -6.50 1.97 7.28
N PHE A 5 -7.13 3.13 7.11
CA PHE A 5 -6.40 4.39 7.01
C PHE A 5 -5.67 4.75 8.30
N SER A 6 -6.26 4.49 9.48
CA SER A 6 -5.55 4.67 10.76
C SER A 6 -4.32 3.76 10.88
N LYS A 7 -4.39 2.53 10.35
CA LYS A 7 -3.22 1.62 10.31
C LYS A 7 -2.14 2.13 9.35
N LEU A 8 -2.50 2.64 8.18
CA LEU A 8 -1.54 3.27 7.26
C LEU A 8 -0.91 4.53 7.87
N GLU A 9 -1.67 5.32 8.62
CA GLU A 9 -1.15 6.48 9.35
C GLU A 9 -0.14 6.07 10.42
N ALA A 10 -0.38 4.97 11.13
CA ALA A 10 0.59 4.42 12.08
C ALA A 10 1.89 4.01 11.39
N ILE A 11 1.80 3.30 10.25
CA ILE A 11 2.98 2.95 9.42
C ILE A 11 3.74 4.22 9.00
N SER A 12 3.03 5.28 8.62
CA SER A 12 3.67 6.54 8.24
C SER A 12 4.38 7.22 9.41
N LYS A 13 3.81 7.15 10.62
CA LYS A 13 4.41 7.69 11.85
C LYS A 13 5.69 6.95 12.27
N ASP A 14 5.85 5.70 11.84
CA ASP A 14 7.10 4.94 12.03
C ASP A 14 8.21 5.36 11.05
N GLY A 15 7.94 6.32 10.15
CA GLY A 15 8.90 6.89 9.21
C GLY A 15 8.83 6.31 7.80
N ALA A 16 7.94 5.36 7.54
CA ALA A 16 7.69 4.88 6.19
C ALA A 16 6.86 5.88 5.37
N SER A 17 7.09 5.91 4.06
CA SER A 17 6.22 6.59 3.11
C SER A 17 5.14 5.62 2.65
N VAL A 18 3.88 6.06 2.70
CA VAL A 18 2.72 5.30 2.23
C VAL A 18 2.04 6.08 1.11
N ILE A 19 1.92 5.48 -0.07
CA ILE A 19 1.22 6.06 -1.22
C ILE A 19 0.06 5.12 -1.59
N VAL A 20 -1.14 5.70 -1.66
CA VAL A 20 -2.32 5.06 -2.20
C VAL A 20 -2.73 5.85 -3.44
N LYS A 21 -2.52 5.26 -4.62
CA LYS A 21 -2.86 5.86 -5.91
C LYS A 21 -4.18 5.28 -6.41
N ILE A 22 -5.01 6.18 -6.96
CA ILE A 22 -6.25 5.86 -7.65
C ILE A 22 -6.10 6.43 -9.06
N ASP A 23 -6.06 5.56 -10.08
CA ASP A 23 -5.70 5.93 -11.45
C ASP A 23 -6.85 5.71 -12.45
N GLY A 24 -7.54 6.81 -12.78
CA GLY A 24 -8.76 6.87 -13.60
C GLY A 24 -8.66 6.15 -14.95
N GLU A 25 -7.45 6.18 -15.52
CA GLU A 25 -7.21 5.70 -16.88
C GLU A 25 -7.07 4.17 -16.93
N ARG A 26 -6.66 3.55 -15.81
CA ARG A 26 -6.43 2.10 -15.71
C ARG A 26 -7.70 1.28 -15.49
N TRP A 27 -8.86 1.92 -15.38
CA TRP A 27 -10.14 1.21 -15.31
C TRP A 27 -10.47 0.45 -16.59
N SER A 28 -10.03 0.97 -17.74
CA SER A 28 -10.23 0.36 -19.05
C SER A 28 -9.14 -0.65 -19.45
N ASP A 29 -8.13 -0.89 -18.61
CA ASP A 29 -7.09 -1.89 -18.87
C ASP A 29 -7.66 -3.31 -18.76
N GLU A 30 -7.03 -4.29 -19.43
CA GLU A 30 -7.27 -5.71 -19.22
C GLU A 30 -5.97 -6.44 -18.80
N PRO A 31 -5.85 -6.93 -17.54
CA PRO A 31 -6.82 -6.79 -16.44
C PRO A 31 -6.80 -5.38 -15.83
N SER A 32 -7.97 -4.89 -15.42
CA SER A 32 -8.13 -3.59 -14.76
C SER A 32 -7.39 -3.57 -13.43
N ARG A 33 -6.54 -2.58 -13.19
CA ARG A 33 -5.81 -2.41 -11.90
C ARG A 33 -5.65 -0.94 -11.52
N PRO A 34 -6.76 -0.23 -11.24
CA PRO A 34 -6.75 1.21 -10.99
C PRO A 34 -6.13 1.61 -9.65
N PHE A 35 -5.91 0.68 -8.72
CA PHE A 35 -5.37 1.00 -7.40
C PHE A 35 -3.92 0.56 -7.30
N THR A 36 -3.06 1.46 -6.83
CA THR A 36 -1.68 1.12 -6.45
C THR A 36 -1.46 1.45 -4.99
N VAL A 37 -0.92 0.51 -4.22
CA VAL A 37 -0.41 0.77 -2.87
C VAL A 37 1.11 0.57 -2.87
N LEU A 38 1.82 1.58 -2.37
CA LEU A 38 3.28 1.57 -2.25
C LEU A 38 3.67 1.93 -0.82
N ILE A 39 4.52 1.13 -0.19
CA ILE A 39 5.07 1.39 1.15
C ILE A 39 6.59 1.22 1.09
N PHE A 40 7.34 2.24 1.49
CA PHE A 40 8.79 2.24 1.37
C PHE A 40 9.46 3.19 2.36
N GLY A 41 10.75 3.00 2.59
CA GLY A 41 11.56 3.88 3.43
C GLY A 41 11.31 3.72 4.93
N GLY A 42 11.91 4.65 5.69
CA GLY A 42 11.98 4.60 7.14
C GLY A 42 12.61 3.29 7.60
N PRO A 43 11.86 2.44 8.31
CA PRO A 43 12.36 1.17 8.82
C PRO A 43 12.50 0.05 7.79
N LEU A 44 11.87 0.19 6.62
CA LEU A 44 12.07 -0.72 5.50
C LEU A 44 13.40 -0.39 4.81
N THR A 45 14.20 -1.41 4.50
CA THR A 45 15.37 -1.24 3.63
C THR A 45 14.90 -1.09 2.18
N ASN A 46 15.77 -0.62 1.28
CA ASN A 46 15.43 -0.47 -0.14
C ASN A 46 14.98 -1.80 -0.79
N GLU A 47 15.39 -2.94 -0.23
CA GLU A 47 15.01 -4.28 -0.71
C GLU A 47 13.66 -4.77 -0.16
N THR A 48 13.12 -4.10 0.87
CA THR A 48 11.85 -4.45 1.51
C THR A 48 10.75 -3.44 1.24
N SER A 49 10.82 -2.70 0.13
CA SER A 49 9.70 -1.87 -0.33
C SER A 49 8.55 -2.74 -0.82
N PHE A 50 7.32 -2.37 -0.47
CA PHE A 50 6.10 -3.02 -0.94
C PHE A 50 5.47 -2.24 -2.08
N ARG A 51 5.05 -2.94 -3.14
CA ARG A 51 4.21 -2.39 -4.21
C ARG A 51 3.18 -3.43 -4.64
N ILE A 52 1.93 -3.02 -4.77
CA ILE A 52 0.89 -3.81 -5.43
C ILE A 52 0.02 -2.92 -6.32
N ASP A 53 -0.35 -3.45 -7.49
CA ASP A 53 -1.42 -2.95 -8.34
C ASP A 53 -2.62 -3.90 -8.22
N SER A 54 -3.82 -3.38 -8.02
CA SER A 54 -5.02 -4.18 -7.73
C SER A 54 -6.29 -3.56 -8.33
N ASP A 55 -7.30 -4.40 -8.59
CA ASP A 55 -8.69 -4.02 -8.88
C ASP A 55 -9.52 -3.75 -7.62
N ASN A 56 -8.99 -4.06 -6.43
CA ASN A 56 -9.64 -3.90 -5.15
C ASN A 56 -8.77 -3.08 -4.18
N LEU A 57 -9.18 -1.82 -3.94
CA LEU A 57 -8.47 -0.91 -3.05
C LEU A 57 -8.32 -1.46 -1.62
N LYS A 58 -9.36 -2.12 -1.10
CA LYS A 58 -9.37 -2.61 0.28
C LYS A 58 -8.33 -3.72 0.45
N GLU A 59 -8.33 -4.68 -0.46
CA GLU A 59 -7.39 -5.82 -0.44
C GLU A 59 -5.94 -5.33 -0.62
N ALA A 60 -5.69 -4.40 -1.54
CA ALA A 60 -4.36 -3.81 -1.73
C ALA A 60 -3.81 -3.14 -0.46
N ILE A 61 -4.66 -2.45 0.29
CA ILE A 61 -4.29 -1.83 1.57
C ILE A 61 -4.04 -2.89 2.65
N GLU A 62 -4.91 -3.90 2.75
CA GLU A 62 -4.76 -5.00 3.71
C GLU A 62 -3.45 -5.77 3.48
N GLU A 63 -3.09 -6.04 2.23
CA GLU A 63 -1.82 -6.66 1.86
C GLU A 63 -0.62 -5.79 2.22
N GLY A 64 -0.66 -4.48 1.94
CA GLY A 64 0.42 -3.57 2.32
C GLY A 64 0.65 -3.52 3.83
N ILE A 65 -0.43 -3.47 4.62
CA ILE A 65 -0.35 -3.51 6.09
C ILE A 65 0.22 -4.84 6.57
N ALA A 66 -0.22 -5.96 6.00
CA ALA A 66 0.26 -7.29 6.37
C ALA A 66 1.75 -7.45 6.02
N TYR A 67 2.17 -7.00 4.85
CA TYR A 67 3.56 -7.01 4.43
C TYR A 67 4.44 -6.20 5.38
N TYR A 68 4.05 -4.97 5.71
CA TYR A 68 4.83 -4.13 6.63
C TYR A 68 5.00 -4.78 7.99
N LYS A 69 3.93 -5.36 8.56
CA LYS A 69 3.99 -6.08 9.84
C LYS A 69 4.98 -7.24 9.79
N ASN A 70 4.92 -8.08 8.76
CA ASN A 70 5.77 -9.27 8.66
C ASN A 70 7.27 -8.95 8.48
N ASN A 71 7.60 -7.74 8.02
CA ASN A 71 8.98 -7.35 7.74
C ASN A 71 9.57 -6.38 8.76
N PHE A 72 8.77 -5.80 9.65
CA PHE A 72 9.27 -4.78 10.58
C PHE A 72 8.61 -4.78 11.99
N ASN A 73 7.61 -5.60 12.26
CA ASN A 73 6.92 -5.63 13.57
C ASN A 73 6.98 -7.00 14.24
#